data_AF-A0A7K9DH17-F1
#
_entry.id   AF-A0A7K9DH17-F1
#
_cell.length_a   1.000
_cell.length_b   1.000
_cell.length_c   1.000
_cell.angle_alpha   90.00
_cell.angle_beta   90.00
_cell.angle_gamma   90.00
#
_symmetry.space_group_name_H-M   'P 1'
#
loop_
_entity.id
_entity.type
_entity.pdbx_description
1 polymer ?
#
loop_
_entity_poly.entity_id
_entity_poly.type
_entity_poly.pdbx_seq_one_letter_code
_entity_poly.pdbx_strand_id
1 'polypeptide(L)' 'RGKGCCRHYMIQVQSNARYVILGEDHAHASLTELVQYHQTVGIQPFQEILTVPCGQ' A
#
# COMPACT_ATOMS: atom_id res chain seq x y z
N ARG A 1 19.29 2.90 -0.64
CA ARG A 1 19.01 3.59 0.65
C ARG A 1 17.61 3.14 1.06
N GLY A 2 17.46 2.52 2.24
CA GLY A 2 16.21 1.84 2.67
C GLY A 2 16.45 0.58 3.53
N LYS A 3 17.67 0.02 3.53
CA LYS A 3 18.06 -1.06 4.44
C LYS A 3 17.95 -0.57 5.90
N GLY A 4 16.88 -0.95 6.59
CA GLY A 4 16.69 -0.75 8.03
C GLY A 4 15.59 0.24 8.44
N CYS A 5 14.92 0.91 7.52
CA CYS A 5 13.82 1.82 7.88
C CYS A 5 12.48 1.21 7.48
N CYS A 6 11.56 1.05 8.44
CA CYS A 6 10.18 0.69 8.15
C CYS A 6 9.42 1.95 7.71
N ARG A 7 8.58 1.80 6.68
CA ARG A 7 7.64 2.85 6.27
C ARG A 7 6.24 2.43 6.68
N HIS A 8 5.53 3.33 7.34
CA HIS A 8 4.15 3.10 7.77
C HIS A 8 3.22 3.95 6.91
N TYR A 9 2.25 3.30 6.29
CA TYR A 9 1.22 3.92 5.46
C TYR A 9 -0.13 3.72 6.14
N MET A 10 -0.94 4.79 6.21
CA MET A 10 -2.28 4.70 6.75
C MET A 10 -3.25 4.30 5.64
N ILE A 11 -4.01 3.23 5.86
CA ILE A 11 -5.08 2.79 4.97
C ILE A 11 -6.41 3.31 5.53
N GLN A 12 -7.10 4.11 4.74
CA GLN A 12 -8.46 4.58 5.05
C GLN A 12 -9.48 3.70 4.34
N VAL A 13 -10.57 3.38 5.04
CA VAL A 13 -11.78 2.80 4.45
C VAL A 13 -12.75 3.93 4.11
N GLN A 14 -13.10 4.05 2.83
CA GLN A 14 -14.05 5.04 2.34
C GLN A 14 -15.51 4.58 2.60
N SER A 15 -16.46 5.51 2.45
CA SER A 15 -17.90 5.23 2.64
C SER A 15 -18.46 4.17 1.70
N ASN A 16 -17.83 3.94 0.55
CA ASN A 16 -18.16 2.89 -0.42
C ASN A 16 -17.45 1.55 -0.11
N ALA A 17 -16.92 1.38 1.10
CA ALA A 17 -16.16 0.20 1.54
C ALA A 17 -14.89 -0.11 0.71
N ARG A 18 -14.31 0.91 0.06
CA ARG A 18 -13.01 0.78 -0.63
C ARG A 18 -11.85 1.20 0.27
N TYR A 19 -10.68 0.61 0.01
CA TYR A 19 -9.44 0.82 0.74
C TYR A 19 -8.51 1.74 -0.05
N VAL A 20 -8.02 2.81 0.56
CA VAL A 20 -7.10 3.76 -0.08
C VAL A 20 -5.95 4.07 0.87
N ILE A 21 -4.74 4.20 0.34
CA ILE A 21 -3.61 4.75 1.11
C ILE A 21 -3.79 6.27 1.16
N LEU A 22 -3.76 6.86 2.37
CA LEU A 22 -3.88 8.31 2.50
C LEU A 22 -2.82 9.04 1.66
N GLY A 23 -3.28 9.94 0.79
CA GLY A 23 -2.44 10.69 -0.14
C GLY A 23 -2.30 10.06 -1.52
N GLU A 24 -2.92 8.91 -1.78
CA GLU A 24 -3.04 8.34 -3.12
C GLU A 24 -4.45 8.53 -3.71
N ASP A 25 -4.52 8.51 -5.03
CA ASP A 25 -5.77 8.65 -5.78
C ASP A 25 -6.44 7.30 -6.11
N HIS A 26 -5.75 6.18 -5.86
CA HIS A 26 -6.22 4.85 -6.23
C HIS A 26 -6.84 4.11 -5.03
N ALA A 27 -8.12 3.78 -5.14
CA ALA A 27 -8.85 3.00 -4.14
C ALA A 27 -9.06 1.56 -4.63
N HIS A 28 -8.99 0.58 -3.73
CA HIS A 28 -9.11 -0.85 -4.00
C HIS A 28 -10.38 -1.44 -3.35
N ALA A 29 -10.92 -2.52 -3.89
CA ALA A 29 -12.09 -3.19 -3.31
C ALA A 29 -11.74 -4.06 -2.09
N SER A 30 -10.47 -4.44 -1.93
CA SER A 30 -10.00 -5.23 -0.77
C SER A 30 -8.53 -4.93 -0.43
N LEU A 31 -8.10 -5.31 0.77
CA LEU A 31 -6.67 -5.25 1.15
C LEU A 31 -5.81 -6.17 0.28
N THR A 32 -6.32 -7.32 -0.15
CA THR A 32 -5.60 -8.24 -1.05
C THR A 32 -5.30 -7.57 -2.38
N GLU A 33 -6.28 -6.90 -2.97
CA GLU A 33 -6.11 -6.17 -4.23
C GLU A 33 -5.13 -5.00 -4.08
N LEU A 34 -5.20 -4.27 -2.97
CA LEU A 34 -4.24 -3.21 -2.64
C LEU A 34 -2.81 -3.74 -2.59
N VAL A 35 -2.58 -4.87 -1.91
CA VAL A 35 -1.26 -5.52 -1.84
C VAL A 35 -0.79 -5.96 -3.21
N GLN A 36 -1.65 -6.61 -4.00
CA GLN A 36 -1.30 -7.09 -5.35
C GLN A 36 -0.94 -5.94 -6.30
N TYR A 37 -1.68 -4.83 -6.25
CA TYR A 37 -1.37 -3.64 -7.04
C TYR A 37 0.03 -3.10 -6.72
N HIS A 38 0.33 -2.92 -5.43
CA HIS A 38 1.61 -2.37 -5.00
C HIS A 38 2.80 -3.34 -5.06
N GLN A 39 2.60 -4.58 -5.55
CA GLN A 39 3.71 -5.44 -5.98
C GLN A 39 4.32 -4.98 -7.31
N THR A 40 3.59 -4.20 -8.09
CA THR A 40 4.05 -3.71 -9.41
C THR A 40 4.09 -2.18 -9.48
N VAL A 41 3.29 -1.49 -8.66
CA VAL A 41 3.22 -0.03 -8.62
C VAL A 41 3.76 0.49 -7.29
N GLY A 42 4.73 1.40 -7.36
CA GLY A 42 5.35 1.97 -6.17
C GLY A 42 4.38 2.82 -5.35
N ILE A 43 4.54 2.79 -4.02
CA ILE A 43 3.71 3.59 -3.10
C ILE A 43 4.28 5.00 -2.94
N GLN A 44 3.46 6.03 -3.11
CA GLN A 44 3.82 7.42 -2.90
C GLN A 44 4.24 7.70 -1.44
N PRO A 45 5.19 8.60 -1.18
CA PRO A 45 6.00 9.36 -2.14
C PRO A 45 7.28 8.61 -2.59
N PHE A 46 7.57 7.44 -2.02
CA PHE A 46 8.89 6.81 -2.15
C PHE A 46 9.04 5.92 -3.38
N GLN A 47 7.94 5.59 -4.07
CA GLN A 47 7.93 4.74 -5.26
C GLN A 47 8.52 3.33 -5.03
N GLU A 48 8.51 2.86 -3.78
CA GLU A 48 8.95 1.52 -3.42
C GLU A 48 7.78 0.54 -3.59
N ILE A 49 8.06 -0.65 -4.13
CA ILE A 49 7.08 -1.73 -4.31
C ILE A 49 7.13 -2.75 -3.15
N LEU A 50 6.00 -3.39 -2.89
CA LEU A 50 5.91 -4.53 -1.99
C LEU A 50 6.55 -5.75 -2.65
N THR A 51 7.43 -6.46 -1.93
CA THR A 51 8.19 -7.57 -2.49
C THR A 51 7.81 -8.89 -1.83
N VAL A 52 8.42 -9.19 -0.69
CA VAL A 52 8.19 -10.43 0.05
C VAL A 52 7.36 -10.11 1.30
N PRO A 53 6.23 -10.80 1.54
CA PRO A 53 5.48 -10.63 2.78
C PRO A 53 6.34 -11.10 3.97
N CYS A 54 6.19 -10.42 5.12
CA CYS A 54 6.78 -10.90 6.36
C CYS A 54 5.99 -12.11 6.91
N GLY A 55 6.61 -12.87 7.82
CA GLY A 55 5.92 -13.91 8.59
C GLY A 55 4.92 -13.35 9.60
N GLN A 56 4.14 -14.25 10.22
CA GLN A 56 3.24 -13.94 11.34
C GLN A 56 3.96 -13.88 12.68
#